data_AF-A0A948NLA6-F1
#
_entry.id   AF-A0A948NLA6-F1
#
_cell.length_a   1.000
_cell.length_b   1.000
_cell.length_c   1.000
_cell.angle_alpha   90.00
_cell.angle_beta   90.00
_cell.angle_gamma   90.00
#
_symmetry.space_group_name_H-M   'P 1'
#
loop_
_entity.id
_entity.type
_entity.pdbx_description
1 polymer ?
#
loop_
_entity_poly.entity_id
_entity_poly.type
_entity_poly.pdbx_seq_one_letter_code
_entity_poly.pdbx_strand_id
1 'polypeptide(L)'
;MNEHDGKLQEIRAKNEAENKKMLKKAIDEARLIGKEPFNLQELQKYWSFRYQNTLSSTQVDSAMRDIERDYYLSGKRFMTMEQYGKHLMKMELYR
;
A
#
# COMPACT_ATOMS: atom_id res chain seq x y z
N MET A 1 -32.24 -14.79 5.08
CA MET A 1 -30.89 -14.43 4.61
C MET A 1 -30.61 -15.31 3.40
N ASN A 2 -30.33 -14.70 2.24
CA ASN A 2 -30.12 -15.45 1.00
C ASN A 2 -28.79 -16.20 1.05
N GLU A 3 -28.78 -17.46 0.63
CA GLU A 3 -27.59 -18.32 0.51
C GLU A 3 -26.45 -17.66 -0.30
N HIS A 4 -26.81 -16.75 -1.21
CA HIS A 4 -25.89 -15.91 -1.99
C HIS A 4 -25.11 -14.89 -1.15
N ASP A 5 -25.71 -14.31 -0.10
CA ASP A 5 -25.04 -13.35 0.78
C ASP A 5 -23.99 -14.04 1.67
N GLY A 6 -24.28 -15.27 2.13
CA GLY A 6 -23.32 -16.08 2.90
C GLY A 6 -22.06 -16.41 2.09
N LYS A 7 -22.24 -16.89 0.86
CA LYS A 7 -21.12 -17.20 -0.06
C LYS A 7 -20.28 -15.96 -0.39
N LEU A 8 -20.91 -14.80 -0.60
CA LEU A 8 -20.19 -13.55 -0.85
C LEU A 8 -19.39 -13.08 0.37
N GLN A 9 -19.93 -13.23 1.58
CA GLN A 9 -19.21 -12.92 2.81
C GLN A 9 -18.01 -13.85 3.02
N GLU A 10 -18.15 -15.14 2.76
CA GLU A 10 -17.03 -16.10 2.83
C GLU A 10 -15.91 -15.78 1.83
N ILE A 11 -16.26 -15.42 0.59
CA ILE A 11 -15.28 -15.02 -0.43
C ILE A 11 -14.53 -13.75 0.01
N ARG A 12 -15.24 -12.75 0.53
CA ARG A 12 -14.61 -11.51 1.04
C ARG A 12 -13.67 -11.79 2.20
N ALA A 13 -14.09 -12.62 3.15
CA ALA A 13 -13.28 -12.99 4.32
C ALA A 13 -12.02 -13.76 3.92
N LYS A 14 -12.13 -14.72 2.98
CA LYS A 14 -10.98 -15.46 2.45
C LYS A 14 -10.00 -14.53 1.73
N ASN A 15 -10.50 -13.66 0.86
CA ASN A 15 -9.67 -12.71 0.13
C ASN A 15 -8.93 -11.75 1.08
N GLU A 16 -9.59 -11.28 2.14
CA GLU A 16 -8.94 -10.41 3.13
C GLU A 16 -7.83 -11.15 3.90
N ALA A 17 -8.08 -12.40 4.29
CA ALA A 17 -7.10 -13.23 4.99
C ALA A 17 -5.88 -13.53 4.09
N GLU A 18 -6.08 -13.82 2.81
CA GLU A 18 -5.00 -14.03 1.85
C GLU A 18 -4.20 -12.76 1.61
N ASN A 19 -4.87 -11.61 1.46
CA ASN A 19 -4.21 -10.32 1.26
C ASN A 19 -3.31 -9.96 2.47
N LYS A 20 -3.81 -10.20 3.69
CA LYS A 20 -3.03 -10.03 4.93
C LYS A 20 -1.80 -10.94 4.96
N LYS A 21 -1.93 -12.20 4.53
CA LYS A 21 -0.81 -13.15 4.44
C LYS A 21 0.23 -12.70 3.41
N MET A 22 -0.20 -12.26 2.24
CA MET A 22 0.69 -11.76 1.18
C MET A 22 1.46 -10.53 1.63
N LEU A 23 0.79 -9.55 2.24
CA LEU A 23 1.46 -8.35 2.76
C LEU A 23 2.48 -8.71 3.84
N LYS A 24 2.13 -9.57 4.79
CA LYS A 24 3.08 -10.02 5.83
C LYS A 24 4.32 -10.66 5.20
N LYS A 25 4.13 -11.56 4.23
CA LYS A 25 5.24 -12.19 3.51
C LYS A 25 6.12 -11.17 2.79
N ALA A 26 5.51 -10.19 2.12
CA ALA A 26 6.24 -9.13 1.43
C ALA A 26 7.06 -8.26 2.39
N ILE A 27 6.55 -7.98 3.59
CA ILE A 27 7.29 -7.26 4.64
C ILE A 27 8.48 -8.08 5.15
N ASP A 28 8.27 -9.38 5.41
CA ASP A 28 9.36 -10.29 5.82
C ASP A 28 10.44 -10.39 4.71
N GLU A 29 10.03 -10.55 3.45
CA GLU A 29 10.94 -10.58 2.30
C GLU A 29 11.69 -9.25 2.13
N ALA A 30 11.01 -8.11 2.29
CA ALA A 30 11.60 -6.78 2.27
C ALA A 30 12.73 -6.66 3.31
N ARG A 31 12.50 -7.15 4.53
CA ARG A 31 13.52 -7.18 5.58
C ARG A 31 14.72 -8.03 5.18
N LEU A 32 14.49 -9.21 4.58
CA LEU A 32 15.57 -10.12 4.16
C LEU A 32 16.44 -9.55 3.03
N ILE A 33 15.86 -8.76 2.14
CA ILE A 33 16.59 -8.13 1.03
C ILE A 33 17.22 -6.78 1.40
N GLY A 34 17.06 -6.32 2.66
CA GLY A 34 17.57 -5.03 3.12
C GLY A 34 16.84 -3.82 2.50
N LYS A 35 15.57 -3.98 2.13
CA LYS A 35 14.73 -2.88 1.67
C LYS A 35 14.39 -1.96 2.83
N GLU A 36 14.45 -0.66 2.59
CA GLU A 36 14.17 0.37 3.59
C GLU A 36 12.75 0.18 4.15
N PRO A 37 12.54 0.20 5.48
CA PRO A 37 11.20 0.16 6.07
C PRO A 37 10.34 1.32 5.58
N PHE A 38 9.04 1.08 5.42
CA PHE A 38 8.12 2.15 5.05
C PHE A 38 8.10 3.27 6.10
N ASN A 39 8.32 4.51 5.66
CA ASN A 39 8.24 5.69 6.50
C ASN A 39 7.58 6.83 5.73
N LEU A 40 6.39 7.23 6.18
CA LEU A 40 5.62 8.28 5.54
C LEU A 40 6.33 9.65 5.57
N GLN A 41 6.98 10.01 6.67
CA GLN A 41 7.69 11.28 6.78
C GLN A 41 8.87 11.35 5.81
N GLU A 42 9.55 10.21 5.60
CA GLU A 42 10.65 10.13 4.64
C GLU A 42 10.13 10.19 3.20
N LEU A 43 9.05 9.44 2.90
CA LEU A 43 8.40 9.47 1.61
C LEU A 43 7.94 10.88 1.23
N GLN A 44 7.43 11.65 2.20
CA GLN A 44 6.95 13.02 2.02
C GLN A 44 8.02 14.02 1.58
N LYS A 45 9.31 13.70 1.77
CA LYS A 45 10.42 14.52 1.26
C LYS A 45 10.55 14.44 -0.26
N TYR A 46 10.08 13.34 -0.86
CA TYR A 46 10.22 13.05 -2.28
C TYR A 46 8.90 13.12 -3.04
N TRP A 47 7.77 13.02 -2.35
CA TRP A 47 6.45 13.03 -2.94
C TRP A 47 5.45 13.71 -1.99
N SER A 48 4.63 14.61 -2.50
CA SER A 48 3.58 15.26 -1.71
C SER A 48 2.20 14.74 -2.11
N PHE A 49 1.44 14.24 -1.15
CA PHE A 49 0.08 13.76 -1.40
C PHE A 49 -0.87 14.94 -1.70
N ARG A 50 -1.05 15.26 -2.99
CA ARG A 50 -1.75 16.47 -3.44
C ARG A 50 -3.20 16.57 -2.95
N TYR A 51 -3.85 15.44 -2.73
CA TYR A 51 -5.27 15.36 -2.33
C TYR A 51 -5.47 15.24 -0.82
N GLN A 52 -4.42 15.35 0.00
CA GLN A 52 -4.54 15.22 1.45
C GLN A 52 -5.57 16.21 2.04
N ASN A 53 -5.63 17.42 1.48
CA ASN A 53 -6.52 18.49 1.96
C ASN A 53 -7.96 18.38 1.43
N THR A 54 -8.22 17.51 0.46
CA THR A 54 -9.57 17.30 -0.11
C THR A 54 -10.22 16.01 0.35
N LEU A 55 -9.49 15.18 1.10
CA LEU A 55 -9.94 13.89 1.59
C LEU A 55 -10.25 13.96 3.10
N SER A 56 -11.23 13.18 3.54
CA SER A 56 -11.45 12.95 4.97
C SER A 56 -10.29 12.16 5.58
N SER A 57 -10.08 12.28 6.91
CA SER A 57 -9.03 11.52 7.62
C SER A 57 -9.07 10.03 7.29
N THR A 58 -10.27 9.42 7.29
CA THR A 58 -10.44 8.00 6.97
C THR A 58 -9.99 7.65 5.55
N GLN A 59 -10.24 8.54 4.58
CA GLN A 59 -9.79 8.34 3.19
C GLN A 59 -8.28 8.51 3.07
N VAL A 60 -7.69 9.46 3.81
CA VAL A 60 -6.23 9.61 3.89
C VAL A 60 -5.60 8.37 4.50
N ASP A 61 -6.12 7.88 5.63
CA ASP A 61 -5.61 6.67 6.29
C ASP A 61 -5.70 5.44 5.38
N SER A 62 -6.81 5.29 4.65
CA SER A 62 -6.96 4.21 3.67
C SER A 62 -5.94 4.33 2.54
N ALA A 63 -5.75 5.53 1.98
CA ALA A 63 -4.78 5.77 0.92
C ALA A 63 -3.34 5.48 1.39
N MET A 64 -2.99 5.86 2.63
CA MET A 64 -1.67 5.60 3.18
C MET A 64 -1.40 4.10 3.36
N ARG A 65 -2.40 3.33 3.81
CA ARG A 65 -2.29 1.86 3.89
C ARG A 65 -2.10 1.22 2.52
N ASP A 66 -2.79 1.73 1.50
CA ASP A 66 -2.62 1.24 0.13
C ASP A 66 -1.23 1.55 -0.43
N ILE A 67 -0.71 2.76 -0.15
CA ILE A 67 0.64 3.19 -0.55
C ILE A 67 1.71 2.34 0.14
N GLU A 68 1.57 2.06 1.43
CA GLU A 68 2.48 1.19 2.17
C GLU A 68 2.47 -0.24 1.60
N ARG A 69 1.27 -0.77 1.34
CA ARG A 69 1.11 -2.11 0.76
C ARG A 69 1.77 -2.20 -0.61
N ASP A 70 1.52 -1.23 -1.50
CA ASP A 70 2.12 -1.20 -2.84
C ASP A 70 3.65 -1.13 -2.78
N TYR A 71 4.20 -0.34 -1.84
CA TYR A 71 5.64 -0.27 -1.62
C TYR A 71 6.23 -1.65 -1.32
N TYR A 72 5.67 -2.42 -0.38
CA TYR A 72 6.18 -3.75 -0.05
C TYR A 72 5.95 -4.77 -1.17
N LEU A 73 4.76 -4.77 -1.79
CA LEU A 73 4.44 -5.69 -2.88
C LEU A 73 5.27 -5.44 -4.15
N SER A 74 5.78 -4.22 -4.33
CA SER A 74 6.73 -3.90 -5.39
C SER A 74 8.09 -4.62 -5.26
N GLY A 75 8.35 -5.29 -4.12
CA GLY A 75 9.55 -6.09 -3.90
C GLY A 75 10.83 -5.29 -4.16
N LYS A 76 11.72 -5.83 -4.99
CA LYS A 76 13.02 -5.23 -5.36
C LYS A 76 12.93 -4.05 -6.33
N ARG A 77 11.74 -3.74 -6.86
CA ARG A 77 11.58 -2.64 -7.84
C ARG A 77 11.95 -1.29 -7.22
N PHE A 78 11.63 -1.11 -5.94
CA PHE A 78 11.98 0.08 -5.16
C PHE A 78 12.60 -0.39 -3.86
N MET A 79 13.84 -0.04 -3.58
CA MET A 79 14.52 -0.44 -2.34
C MET A 79 14.49 0.66 -1.28
N THR A 80 14.18 1.90 -1.67
CA THR A 80 14.19 3.09 -0.81
C THR A 80 12.93 3.93 -0.95
N MET A 81 12.64 4.75 0.06
CA MET A 81 11.56 5.76 0.04
C MET A 81 11.76 6.76 -1.10
N GLU A 82 13.00 7.15 -1.39
CA GLU A 82 13.31 8.05 -2.51
C GLU A 82 12.90 7.46 -3.86
N GLN A 83 13.29 6.21 -4.13
CA GLN A 83 12.96 5.54 -5.39
C GLN A 83 11.44 5.42 -5.57
N TYR A 84 10.75 5.09 -4.48
CA TYR A 84 9.31 4.96 -4.48
C TYR A 84 8.60 6.32 -4.62
N GLY A 85 9.04 7.36 -3.91
CA GLY A 85 8.49 8.72 -4.04
C GLY A 85 8.63 9.28 -5.45
N LYS A 86 9.80 9.10 -6.09
CA LYS A 86 10.00 9.45 -7.51
C LYS A 86 9.05 8.70 -8.44
N HIS A 87 8.75 7.42 -8.13
CA HIS A 87 7.78 6.65 -8.88
C HIS A 87 6.35 7.20 -8.73
N LEU A 88 5.92 7.51 -7.50
CA LEU A 88 4.60 8.09 -7.23
C LEU A 88 4.42 9.42 -7.97
N MET A 89 5.42 10.32 -7.91
CA MET A 89 5.40 11.56 -8.67
C MET A 89 5.24 11.32 -10.18
N LYS A 90 5.97 10.33 -10.72
CA LYS A 90 5.90 10.00 -12.15
C LYS A 90 4.51 9.49 -12.53
N MET A 91 3.89 8.68 -11.69
CA MET A 91 2.52 8.17 -11.94
C MET A 91 1.46 9.27 -11.88
N GLU A 92 1.65 10.29 -11.04
CA GLU A 92 0.75 11.45 -10.97
C GLU A 92 0.86 12.38 -12.19
N LEU A 93 1.99 12.39 -12.90
CA LEU A 93 2.17 13.19 -14.12
C LEU A 93 1.44 12.61 -15.34
N TYR A 94 1.00 11.34 -15.27
CA TYR A 94 0.31 10.64 -16.35
C TYR A 94 -1.15 10.27 -15.99
N ARG A 95 -1.70 10.83 -14.90
CA ARG A 95 -3.12 10.73 -14.50
C ARG A 95 -3.85 12.03 -14.81
#